data_AF-A0A524QRZ6-F1
#
_entry.id   AF-A0A524QRZ6-F1
#
_cell.length_a   1.000
_cell.length_b   1.000
_cell.length_c   1.000
_cell.angle_alpha   90.00
_cell.angle_beta   90.00
_cell.angle_gamma   90.00
#
_symmetry.space_group_name_H-M   'P 1'
#
loop_
_entity.id
_entity.type
_entity.pdbx_description
1 polymer ?
#
loop_
_entity_poly.entity_id
_entity_poly.type
_entity_poly.pdbx_seq_one_letter_code
_entity_poly.pdbx_strand_id
1 'polypeptide(L)'
;MNYKDLMTALQARADEFAKPVGIDVDGIGRIFVRKRTVAEFEAMADMEDKGQGKFALALSRILCEESGARFQPEQRDALSVVLARQPEHTFHDIMNASDGLKKEEDAKESGN
;
A
#
# COMPACT_ATOMS: atom_id res chain seq x y z
N MET A 1 27.83 -13.37 -5.74
CA MET A 1 27.47 -12.31 -4.79
C MET A 1 27.70 -12.84 -3.38
N ASN A 2 28.41 -12.12 -2.50
CA ASN A 2 28.62 -12.54 -1.11
C ASN A 2 27.46 -12.06 -0.21
N TYR A 3 27.41 -12.50 1.05
CA TYR A 3 26.34 -12.15 2.00
C TYR A 3 26.16 -10.63 2.18
N LYS A 4 27.26 -9.88 2.31
CA LYS A 4 27.23 -8.43 2.54
C LYS A 4 26.68 -7.68 1.32
N ASP A 5 27.09 -8.10 0.13
CA ASP A 5 26.61 -7.53 -1.13
C ASP A 5 25.12 -7.82 -1.33
N LEU A 6 24.66 -9.05 -1.00
CA LEU A 6 23.25 -9.43 -1.04
C LEU A 6 22.40 -8.57 -0.09
N MET A 7 22.83 -8.43 1.17
CA MET A 7 22.12 -7.61 2.16
C MET A 7 22.03 -6.14 1.73
N THR A 8 23.12 -5.60 1.18
CA THR A 8 23.15 -4.22 0.67
C THR A 8 22.18 -4.04 -0.50
N ALA A 9 22.16 -4.99 -1.44
CA ALA A 9 21.25 -4.95 -2.58
C ALA A 9 19.77 -5.06 -2.15
N LEU A 10 19.45 -5.93 -1.18
CA LEU A 10 18.10 -6.06 -0.65
C LEU A 10 17.64 -4.80 0.09
N GLN A 11 18.51 -4.19 0.90
CA GLN A 11 18.18 -2.95 1.60
C GLN A 11 17.95 -1.79 0.62
N ALA A 12 18.86 -1.61 -0.35
CA ALA A 12 18.73 -0.58 -1.37
C ALA A 12 17.43 -0.74 -2.18
N ARG A 13 17.05 -1.99 -2.50
CA ARG A 13 15.80 -2.29 -3.17
C ARG A 13 14.58 -1.99 -2.29
N ALA A 14 14.64 -2.30 -0.99
CA ALA A 14 13.56 -1.96 -0.06
C ALA A 14 13.36 -0.44 0.06
N ASP A 15 14.45 0.33 0.08
CA ASP A 15 14.41 1.79 0.14
C ASP A 15 13.83 2.40 -1.15
N GLU A 16 14.11 1.81 -2.31
CA GLU A 16 13.53 2.23 -3.60
C GLU A 16 11.99 2.12 -3.62
N PHE A 17 11.46 1.06 -2.98
CA PHE A 17 10.02 0.82 -2.84
C PHE A 17 9.37 1.59 -1.69
N ALA A 18 10.13 2.40 -0.94
CA ALA A 18 9.57 3.26 0.10
C ALA A 18 8.76 4.44 -0.48
N LYS A 19 8.89 4.73 -1.77
CA LYS A 19 8.13 5.79 -2.44
C LYS A 19 6.64 5.43 -2.52
N PRO A 20 5.74 6.33 -2.09
CA PRO A 20 4.31 6.13 -2.27
C PRO A 20 3.91 6.08 -3.73
N VAL A 21 2.87 5.31 -4.01
CA VAL A 21 2.16 5.31 -5.29
C VAL A 21 0.88 6.12 -5.08
N GLY A 22 0.71 7.17 -5.87
CA GLY A 22 -0.56 7.91 -5.93
C GLY A 22 -1.53 7.19 -6.85
N ILE A 23 -2.78 7.01 -6.42
CA ILE A 23 -3.86 6.45 -7.24
C ILE A 23 -5.11 7.32 -7.13
N ASP A 24 -5.83 7.45 -8.23
CA ASP A 24 -7.15 8.07 -8.25
C ASP A 24 -8.21 7.00 -7.99
N VAL A 25 -8.95 7.17 -6.90
CA VAL A 25 -10.05 6.29 -6.52
C VAL A 25 -11.36 7.00 -6.78
N ASP A 26 -12.24 6.35 -7.54
CA ASP A 26 -13.53 6.92 -7.91
C ASP A 26 -14.35 7.31 -6.67
N GLY A 27 -14.93 8.52 -6.70
CA GLY A 27 -15.70 9.09 -5.59
C GLY A 27 -14.90 9.50 -4.34
N ILE A 28 -13.59 9.23 -4.26
CA ILE A 28 -12.71 9.62 -3.13
C ILE A 28 -11.69 10.66 -3.57
N GLY A 29 -11.14 10.51 -4.77
CA GLY A 29 -10.03 11.32 -5.30
C GLY A 29 -8.68 10.63 -5.12
N ARG A 30 -7.61 11.44 -5.20
CA ARG A 30 -6.24 10.93 -5.18
C ARG A 30 -5.81 10.53 -3.76
N ILE A 31 -5.34 9.31 -3.60
CA ILE A 31 -4.79 8.77 -2.35
C ILE A 31 -3.41 8.19 -2.58
N PHE A 32 -2.64 8.02 -1.51
CA PHE A 32 -1.28 7.51 -1.57
C PHE A 32 -1.15 6.20 -0.79
N VAL A 33 -0.51 5.22 -1.41
CA VAL A 33 -0.29 3.88 -0.86
C VAL A 33 1.18 3.52 -0.92
N ARG A 34 1.65 2.83 0.12
CA ARG A 34 3.00 2.26 0.13
C ARG A 34 2.99 0.88 -0.49
N LYS A 35 4.14 0.46 -0.99
CA LYS A 35 4.36 -0.94 -1.31
C LYS A 35 4.30 -1.78 -0.05
N ARG A 36 3.62 -2.90 -0.16
CA ARG A 36 3.49 -3.86 0.92
C ARG A 36 4.80 -4.60 1.11
N THR A 37 5.22 -4.69 2.37
CA THR A 37 6.35 -5.56 2.76
C THR A 37 5.91 -7.01 2.88
N VAL A 38 6.85 -7.95 2.83
CA VAL A 38 6.56 -9.38 3.07
C VAL A 38 5.87 -9.58 4.42
N ALA A 39 6.32 -8.88 5.46
CA ALA A 39 5.70 -8.93 6.79
C ALA A 39 4.24 -8.44 6.79
N GLU A 40 3.92 -7.42 6.00
CA GLU A 40 2.54 -6.93 5.86
C GLU A 40 1.68 -7.92 5.05
N PHE A 41 2.26 -8.60 4.05
CA PHE A 41 1.59 -9.66 3.29
C PHE A 41 1.28 -10.88 4.17
N GLU A 42 2.25 -11.37 4.94
CA GLU A 42 2.07 -12.49 5.88
C GLU A 42 1.02 -12.16 6.93
N ALA A 43 1.07 -10.94 7.49
CA ALA A 43 0.06 -10.48 8.44
C ALA A 43 -1.36 -10.43 7.83
N MET A 44 -1.50 -10.23 6.52
CA MET A 44 -2.79 -10.26 5.82
C MET A 44 -3.26 -11.68 5.56
N ALA A 45 -2.40 -12.58 5.11
CA ALA A 45 -2.74 -13.98 4.90
C ALA A 45 -3.29 -14.62 6.19
N ASP A 46 -2.65 -14.34 7.33
CA ASP A 46 -3.12 -14.75 8.67
C ASP A 46 -4.50 -14.18 9.06
N MET A 47 -4.91 -13.09 8.42
CA MET A 47 -6.20 -12.43 8.64
C MET A 47 -7.30 -12.94 7.72
N GLU A 48 -6.98 -13.38 6.49
CA GLU A 48 -7.94 -13.96 5.54
C GLU A 48 -8.61 -15.21 6.13
N ASP A 49 -7.84 -16.05 6.83
CA ASP A 49 -8.32 -17.26 7.51
C ASP A 49 -9.29 -16.96 8.68
N LYS A 50 -9.43 -15.71 9.11
CA LYS A 50 -10.16 -15.32 10.34
C LYS A 50 -11.43 -14.50 10.11
N GLY A 51 -11.94 -14.43 8.88
CA GLY A 51 -13.28 -13.91 8.56
C GLY A 51 -13.34 -12.44 8.11
N GLN A 52 -14.47 -12.07 7.47
CA GLN A 52 -14.75 -10.74 6.91
C GLN A 52 -14.64 -9.64 7.98
N GLY A 53 -13.70 -8.71 7.79
CA GLY A 53 -13.59 -7.50 8.62
C GLY A 53 -12.17 -7.01 8.91
N LYS A 54 -11.12 -7.80 8.63
CA LYS A 54 -9.73 -7.42 8.94
C LYS A 54 -8.95 -6.79 7.78
N PHE A 55 -9.47 -6.90 6.56
CA PHE A 55 -8.88 -6.29 5.36
C PHE A 55 -8.79 -4.77 5.47
N ALA A 56 -9.78 -4.12 6.07
CA ALA A 56 -9.77 -2.68 6.25
C ALA A 56 -8.64 -2.17 7.15
N LEU A 57 -8.24 -2.97 8.15
CA LEU A 57 -7.07 -2.68 9.00
C LEU A 57 -5.76 -2.84 8.24
N ALA A 58 -5.70 -3.81 7.32
CA ALA A 58 -4.54 -3.97 6.47
C ALA A 58 -4.41 -2.81 5.46
N LEU A 59 -5.53 -2.42 4.84
CA LEU A 59 -5.59 -1.24 3.97
C LEU A 59 -5.14 0.03 4.71
N SER A 60 -5.61 0.25 5.95
CA SER A 60 -5.23 1.45 6.70
C SER A 60 -3.73 1.51 7.04
N ARG A 61 -3.02 0.38 7.06
CA ARG A 61 -1.57 0.33 7.28
C ARG A 61 -0.76 0.68 6.04
N ILE A 62 -1.27 0.38 4.84
CA ILE A 62 -0.57 0.66 3.58
C ILE A 62 -0.85 2.08 3.08
N LEU A 63 -1.97 2.69 3.46
CA LEU A 63 -2.24 4.10 3.20
C LEU A 63 -1.23 5.00 3.91
N CYS A 64 -0.84 6.08 3.23
CA CYS A 64 0.10 7.06 3.74
C CYS A 64 -0.26 8.47 3.25
N GLU A 65 0.43 9.45 3.78
CA GLU A 65 0.45 10.80 3.22
C GLU A 65 1.18 10.83 1.87
N GLU A 66 1.05 11.93 1.14
CA GLU A 66 1.78 12.20 -0.12
C GLU A 66 3.30 12.12 0.06
N SER A 67 3.80 12.55 1.22
CA SER A 67 5.20 12.45 1.61
C SER A 67 5.69 11.01 1.83
N GLY A 68 4.77 10.06 1.96
CA GLY A 68 5.03 8.68 2.36
C GLY A 68 5.07 8.45 3.86
N ALA A 69 4.81 9.48 4.66
CA ALA A 69 4.63 9.33 6.10
C ALA A 69 3.44 8.41 6.40
N ARG A 70 3.64 7.47 7.33
CA ARG A 70 2.58 6.59 7.82
C ARG A 70 1.61 7.40 8.69
N PHE A 71 0.32 7.12 8.57
CA PHE A 71 -0.67 7.64 9.51
C PHE A 71 -0.43 7.12 10.93
N GLN A 72 -0.76 7.95 11.92
CA GLN A 72 -0.68 7.59 13.34
C GLN A 72 -1.64 6.44 13.68
N PRO A 73 -1.38 5.66 14.74
CA PRO A 73 -2.26 4.55 15.13
C PRO A 73 -3.75 4.91 15.17
N GLU A 74 -4.09 6.05 15.78
CA GLU A 74 -5.47 6.51 15.96
C GLU A 74 -6.14 6.85 14.62
N GLN A 75 -5.36 7.43 13.69
CA GLN A 75 -5.82 7.71 12.33
C GLN A 75 -6.03 6.42 11.53
N ARG A 76 -5.15 5.43 11.71
CA ARG A 76 -5.27 4.12 11.05
C ARG A 76 -6.49 3.34 11.54
N ASP A 77 -6.79 3.43 12.82
CA ASP A 77 -7.99 2.80 13.39
C ASP A 77 -9.26 3.47 12.83
N ALA A 78 -9.30 4.80 12.81
CA ALA A 78 -10.41 5.54 12.20
C ALA A 78 -10.59 5.22 10.70
N LEU A 79 -9.49 5.18 9.95
CA LEU A 79 -9.49 4.78 8.53
C LEU A 79 -10.02 3.37 8.35
N SER A 80 -9.64 2.42 9.21
CA SER A 80 -10.12 1.03 9.10
C SER A 80 -11.64 0.92 9.23
N VAL A 81 -12.27 1.73 10.09
CA VAL A 81 -13.74 1.74 10.24
C VAL A 81 -14.41 2.26 8.97
N VAL A 82 -13.83 3.27 8.31
CA VAL A 82 -14.38 3.84 7.07
C VAL A 82 -14.14 2.91 5.88
N LEU A 83 -12.97 2.30 5.79
CA LEU A 83 -12.57 1.37 4.73
C LEU A 83 -13.41 0.09 4.75
N ALA A 84 -13.83 -0.38 5.94
CA ALA A 84 -14.71 -1.54 6.08
C ALA A 84 -16.09 -1.35 5.44
N ARG A 85 -16.48 -0.09 5.14
CA ARG A 85 -17.76 0.25 4.51
C ARG A 85 -17.65 0.47 3.00
N GLN A 86 -16.44 0.42 2.46
CA GLN A 86 -16.21 0.64 1.04
C GLN A 86 -16.60 -0.58 0.22
N PRO A 87 -17.02 -0.39 -1.03
CA PRO A 87 -17.28 -1.49 -1.94
C PRO A 87 -15.99 -2.24 -2.26
N GLU A 88 -16.14 -3.51 -2.64
CA GLU A 88 -15.02 -4.44 -2.87
C GLU A 88 -14.03 -3.93 -3.94
N HIS A 89 -14.52 -3.23 -4.97
CA HIS A 89 -13.65 -2.68 -6.03
C HIS A 89 -12.63 -1.68 -5.48
N THR A 90 -13.03 -0.82 -4.52
CA THR A 90 -12.11 0.12 -3.86
C THR A 90 -10.98 -0.59 -3.13
N PHE A 91 -11.28 -1.74 -2.51
CA PHE A 91 -10.24 -2.56 -1.90
C PHE A 91 -9.25 -3.08 -2.94
N HIS A 92 -9.75 -3.63 -4.05
CA HIS A 92 -8.89 -4.17 -5.12
C HIS A 92 -8.02 -3.08 -5.75
N ASP A 93 -8.55 -1.87 -5.97
CA ASP A 93 -7.78 -0.75 -6.51
C ASP A 93 -6.59 -0.38 -5.61
N ILE A 94 -6.84 -0.26 -4.31
CA ILE A 94 -5.80 0.07 -3.31
C ILE A 94 -4.75 -1.06 -3.22
N MET A 95 -5.20 -2.31 -3.22
CA MET A 95 -4.33 -3.48 -3.08
C MET A 95 -3.45 -3.69 -4.31
N ASN A 96 -4.03 -3.59 -5.52
CA ASN A 96 -3.28 -3.71 -6.77
C ASN A 96 -2.20 -2.63 -6.88
N ALA A 97 -2.50 -1.41 -6.47
CA ALA A 97 -1.54 -0.32 -6.43
C ALA A 97 -0.38 -0.60 -5.45
N SER A 98 -0.70 -1.14 -4.26
CA SER A 98 0.28 -1.56 -3.26
C SER A 98 1.16 -2.72 -3.72
N ASP A 99 0.60 -3.69 -4.46
CA ASP A 99 1.33 -4.85 -4.98
C ASP A 99 2.10 -4.56 -6.27
N GLY A 100 1.89 -3.38 -6.88
CA GLY A 100 2.54 -3.00 -8.13
C GLY A 100 1.91 -3.60 -9.38
N LEU A 101 0.68 -4.09 -9.26
CA LEU A 101 -0.13 -4.61 -10.34
C LEU A 101 -0.98 -3.50 -11.03
N LYS A 102 -0.39 -2.30 -11.27
CA LYS A 102 -0.90 -1.13 -12.07
C LYS A 102 -2.30 -0.54 -11.70
N LYS A 103 -2.68 0.72 -11.99
CA LYS A 103 -2.43 1.66 -13.10
C LYS A 103 -1.43 2.78 -12.80
N GLU A 104 -0.32 2.80 -13.54
CA GLU A 104 0.36 4.04 -13.91
C GLU A 104 -0.47 4.70 -15.02
N GLU A 105 -1.38 5.62 -14.68
CA GLU A 105 -1.68 6.73 -15.58
C GLU A 105 -0.80 7.90 -15.08
N ASP A 106 -0.08 8.54 -16.00
CA ASP A 106 0.90 9.64 -15.80
C ASP A 106 2.39 9.32 -15.58
N ALA A 107 2.92 8.28 -16.26
CA ALA A 107 4.34 8.22 -16.65
C ALA A 107 4.56 8.57 -18.14
N LYS A 108 3.63 9.34 -18.73
CA LYS A 108 3.77 9.92 -20.08
C LYS A 108 3.60 11.43 -20.06
N GLU A 109 4.40 12.12 -19.27
CA GLU A 109 4.73 13.52 -19.57
C GLU A 109 6.09 13.85 -18.95
N SER A 110 7.10 13.94 -19.80
CA SER A 110 8.35 14.70 -19.67
C SER A 110 9.55 13.88 -20.12
N GLY A 111 9.91 14.07 -21.38
CA GLY A 111 11.12 13.53 -21.99
C GLY A 111 11.14 13.80 -23.49
N ASN A 112 11.03 15.09 -23.84
CA ASN A 112 11.19 15.66 -25.16
C ASN A 112 12.58 15.42 -25.74
#